data_AF-A0A8C0UAV3-F1
#
_entry.id   AF-A0A8C0UAV3-F1
#
_cell.length_a   1.000
_cell.length_b   1.000
_cell.length_c   1.000
_cell.angle_alpha   90.00
_cell.angle_beta   90.00
_cell.angle_gamma   90.00
#
_symmetry.space_group_name_H-M   'P 1'
#
loop_
_entity.id
_entity.type
_entity.pdbx_description
1 polymer ?
#
loop_
_entity_poly.entity_id
_entity_poly.type
_entity_poly.pdbx_seq_one_letter_code
_entity_poly.pdbx_strand_id
1 'polypeptide(L)'
;MAPAPSTARNWTAKSCWTYAVLPCGGIGVDSDTVWNELHSSSAVRTAVGCLLELAFKVAAGEVKNGFAVIRPPGHHAEESTAMGFCFFNSVAISAKLLQQRLSVGRILIVDWVRWGRGDPTGLGDPVGGRGGGP
;
A
#
# COMPACT_ATOMS: atom_id res chain seq x y z
N MET A 1 -15.07 -43.96 27.06
CA MET A 1 -16.29 -43.35 26.49
C MET A 1 -16.15 -41.85 26.68
N ALA A 2 -15.87 -41.12 25.59
CA ALA A 2 -15.85 -39.65 25.59
C ALA A 2 -17.29 -39.11 25.75
N PRO A 3 -17.43 -37.82 26.04
CA PRO A 3 -17.54 -36.90 24.91
C PRO A 3 -16.61 -35.67 25.02
N ALA A 4 -15.98 -35.31 23.89
CA ALA A 4 -15.65 -33.92 23.57
C ALA A 4 -16.94 -33.23 23.11
N PRO A 5 -17.21 -31.95 23.43
CA PRO A 5 -16.67 -30.82 22.66
C PRO A 5 -16.49 -29.56 23.57
N SER A 6 -16.02 -28.38 23.17
CA SER A 6 -15.95 -27.73 21.87
C SER A 6 -14.77 -26.76 21.88
N THR A 7 -14.06 -26.72 20.77
CA THR A 7 -13.03 -25.73 20.45
C THR A 7 -13.64 -24.33 20.42
N ALA A 8 -13.51 -23.60 21.54
CA ALA A 8 -13.55 -22.15 21.50
C ALA A 8 -12.30 -21.69 20.74
N ARG A 9 -12.43 -21.52 19.43
CA ARG A 9 -11.42 -20.87 18.60
C ARG A 9 -11.26 -19.45 19.13
N ASN A 10 -10.17 -19.22 19.85
CA ASN A 10 -9.78 -17.91 20.35
C ASN A 10 -9.53 -17.00 19.14
N TRP A 11 -10.39 -16.02 18.90
CA TRP A 11 -10.33 -15.09 17.78
C TRP A 11 -9.35 -13.93 18.02
N THR A 12 -8.21 -14.16 18.68
CA THR A 12 -7.29 -13.08 19.11
C THR A 12 -6.04 -12.92 18.24
N ALA A 13 -6.09 -13.31 16.96
CA ALA A 13 -4.98 -13.03 16.05
C ALA A 13 -5.49 -12.56 14.69
N LYS A 14 -5.82 -11.27 14.57
CA LYS A 14 -5.89 -10.60 13.26
C LYS A 14 -5.35 -9.17 13.35
N SER A 15 -4.11 -9.03 12.88
CA SER A 15 -3.42 -7.80 12.44
C SER A 15 -3.19 -6.72 13.50
N CYS A 16 -2.15 -6.92 14.32
CA CYS A 16 -1.46 -5.82 15.00
C CYS A 16 -0.56 -5.13 13.96
N TRP A 17 -0.93 -3.93 13.51
CA TRP A 17 0.04 -3.02 12.90
C TRP A 17 1.15 -2.80 13.93
N THR A 18 2.31 -3.39 13.71
CA THR A 18 3.43 -3.24 14.64
C THR A 18 4.07 -1.90 14.34
N TYR A 19 3.75 -0.91 15.16
CA TYR A 19 4.44 0.37 15.11
C TYR A 19 5.85 0.21 15.69
N ALA A 20 6.84 0.79 15.01
CA ALA A 20 8.23 0.85 15.46
C ALA A 20 8.54 2.25 16.02
N VAL A 21 9.34 2.29 17.09
CA VAL A 21 9.95 3.55 17.54
C VAL A 21 11.18 3.81 16.68
N LEU A 22 11.20 4.96 16.01
CA LEU A 22 12.29 5.37 15.12
C LEU A 22 13.45 5.98 15.91
N PRO A 23 14.68 6.03 15.37
CA PRO A 23 15.83 6.66 16.03
C PRO A 23 15.62 8.13 16.41
N CYS A 24 14.70 8.83 15.72
CA CYS A 24 14.32 10.20 16.03
C CYS A 24 13.30 10.33 17.19
N GLY A 25 12.89 9.22 17.80
CA GLY A 25 11.86 9.18 18.86
C GLY A 25 10.42 9.22 18.34
N GLY A 26 10.23 9.30 17.02
CA GLY A 26 8.91 9.22 16.39
C GLY A 26 8.39 7.78 16.25
N ILE A 27 7.15 7.65 15.82
CA ILE A 27 6.52 6.35 15.51
C ILE A 27 6.57 6.13 13.99
N GLY A 28 6.84 4.91 13.55
CA GLY A 28 6.82 4.48 12.16
C GLY A 28 6.12 3.13 11.98
N VAL A 29 5.72 2.82 10.75
CA VAL A 29 5.26 1.47 10.36
C VAL A 29 6.39 0.63 9.75
N ASP A 30 7.48 1.30 9.37
CA ASP A 30 8.77 0.73 8.98
C ASP A 30 9.86 1.76 9.37
N SER A 31 11.12 1.35 9.35
CA SER A 31 12.31 2.13 9.68
C SER A 31 12.43 3.47 8.91
N ASP A 32 11.86 3.54 7.70
CA ASP A 32 11.83 4.72 6.85
C ASP A 32 10.44 5.37 6.73
N THR A 33 9.39 4.73 7.25
CA THR A 33 8.00 5.11 6.98
C THR A 33 7.33 5.60 8.26
N VAL A 34 7.43 6.92 8.49
CA VAL A 34 6.91 7.62 9.68
C VAL A 34 5.38 7.63 9.73
N TRP A 35 4.82 7.38 10.91
CA TRP A 35 3.40 7.47 11.19
C TRP A 35 3.10 8.56 12.22
N ASN A 36 2.24 9.49 11.83
CA ASN A 36 1.61 10.46 12.73
C ASN A 36 0.14 10.08 12.90
N GLU A 37 -0.25 9.78 14.15
CA GLU A 37 -1.61 9.31 14.47
C GLU A 37 -2.72 10.27 14.06
N LEU A 38 -2.45 11.59 14.07
CA LEU A 38 -3.44 12.61 13.76
C LEU A 38 -3.53 12.92 12.26
N HIS A 39 -2.41 12.82 11.53
CA HIS A 39 -2.31 13.40 10.18
C HIS A 39 -2.01 12.40 9.08
N SER A 40 -1.28 11.30 9.34
CA SER A 40 -0.85 10.40 8.27
C SER A 40 -2.02 9.76 7.54
N SER A 41 -3.03 9.28 8.27
CA SER A 41 -4.24 8.69 7.67
C SER A 41 -4.96 9.67 6.73
N SER A 42 -5.16 10.91 7.18
CA SER A 42 -5.81 11.95 6.37
C SER A 42 -4.97 12.30 5.13
N ALA A 43 -3.67 12.53 5.31
CA ALA A 43 -2.76 12.90 4.22
C ALA A 43 -2.70 11.82 3.13
N VAL A 44 -2.56 10.54 3.50
CA VAL A 44 -2.53 9.42 2.55
C VAL A 44 -3.85 9.33 1.78
N ARG A 45 -4.99 9.42 2.47
CA ARG A 45 -6.31 9.35 1.82
C ARG A 45 -6.55 10.52 0.87
N THR A 46 -6.13 11.73 1.25
CA THR A 46 -6.21 12.91 0.39
C THR A 46 -5.32 12.76 -0.85
N ALA A 47 -4.09 12.24 -0.70
CA ALA A 47 -3.20 12.01 -1.84
C ALA A 47 -3.83 11.05 -2.88
N VAL A 48 -4.41 9.93 -2.41
CA VAL A 48 -5.13 8.99 -3.27
C VAL A 48 -6.34 9.68 -3.92
N GLY A 49 -7.14 10.41 -3.13
CA GLY A 49 -8.34 11.10 -3.60
C GLY A 49 -8.04 12.14 -4.69
N CYS A 50 -7.01 12.95 -4.51
CA CYS A 50 -6.60 13.96 -5.49
C CYS A 50 -6.18 13.34 -6.83
N LEU A 51 -5.39 12.27 -6.81
CA LEU A 51 -5.01 11.58 -8.06
C LEU A 51 -6.22 10.93 -8.72
N LEU A 52 -7.08 10.29 -7.92
CA LEU A 52 -8.28 9.64 -8.40
C LEU A 52 -9.20 10.64 -9.11
N GLU A 53 -9.50 11.77 -8.46
CA GLU A 53 -10.36 12.81 -9.04
C GLU A 53 -9.80 13.32 -10.38
N LEU A 54 -8.50 13.63 -10.43
CA LEU A 54 -7.84 14.07 -11.65
C LEU A 54 -7.92 13.00 -12.75
N ALA A 55 -7.67 11.74 -12.41
CA ALA A 55 -7.70 10.64 -13.35
C ALA A 55 -9.11 10.42 -13.93
N PHE A 56 -10.16 10.55 -13.11
CA PHE A 56 -11.55 10.48 -13.57
C PHE A 56 -11.90 11.64 -14.50
N LYS A 57 -11.52 12.88 -14.17
CA LYS A 57 -11.75 14.05 -15.03
C LYS A 57 -11.05 13.93 -16.39
N VAL A 58 -9.81 13.42 -16.41
CA VAL A 58 -9.08 13.14 -17.66
C VAL A 58 -9.78 12.04 -18.45
N ALA A 59 -10.14 10.92 -17.81
CA ALA A 59 -10.78 9.79 -18.47
C ALA A 59 -12.18 10.12 -19.02
N ALA A 60 -12.92 11.02 -18.36
CA ALA A 60 -14.21 11.53 -18.81
C ALA A 60 -14.12 12.58 -19.92
N GLY A 61 -12.90 13.06 -20.24
CA GLY A 61 -12.68 14.10 -21.24
C GLY A 61 -13.01 15.52 -20.77
N GLU A 62 -13.26 15.73 -19.47
CA GLU A 62 -13.49 17.04 -18.87
C GLU A 62 -12.23 17.92 -18.93
N VAL A 63 -11.06 17.28 -18.83
CA VAL A 63 -9.75 17.93 -18.99
C VAL A 63 -8.87 17.08 -19.92
N LYS A 64 -8.01 17.73 -20.71
CA LYS A 64 -7.14 17.05 -21.67
C LYS A 64 -6.02 16.24 -21.01
N ASN A 65 -5.44 16.77 -19.93
CA ASN A 65 -4.33 16.19 -19.19
C ASN A 65 -4.32 16.72 -17.76
N GLY A 66 -3.42 16.21 -16.94
CA GLY A 66 -3.31 16.61 -15.54
C GLY A 66 -1.99 16.22 -14.90
N PHE A 67 -1.61 16.96 -13.86
CA PHE A 67 -0.49 16.65 -12.98
C PHE A 67 -0.93 16.76 -11.52
N ALA A 68 -0.76 15.68 -10.74
CA ALA A 68 -1.14 15.65 -9.32
C ALA A 68 0.09 15.91 -8.44
N VAL A 69 0.10 17.04 -7.74
CA VAL A 69 1.14 17.37 -6.74
C VAL A 69 0.72 16.81 -5.38
N ILE A 70 1.05 15.55 -5.12
CA ILE A 70 0.57 14.82 -3.93
C ILE A 70 1.70 14.24 -3.08
N ARG A 71 1.41 14.08 -1.79
CA ARG A 71 2.26 13.39 -0.80
C ARG A 71 1.38 12.76 0.30
N PRO A 72 1.81 11.65 0.93
CA PRO A 72 3.04 10.88 0.69
C PRO A 72 3.02 10.10 -0.65
N PRO A 73 4.17 9.56 -1.12
CA PRO A 73 4.22 8.72 -2.32
C PRO A 73 3.47 7.40 -2.13
N GLY A 74 3.34 6.61 -3.21
CA GLY A 74 2.57 5.37 -3.18
C GLY A 74 3.18 4.15 -3.89
N HIS A 75 4.18 4.31 -4.76
CA HIS A 75 4.58 3.22 -5.66
C HIS A 75 5.33 2.03 -5.01
N HIS A 76 5.78 2.16 -3.75
CA HIS A 76 6.40 1.07 -2.99
C HIS A 76 5.40 0.30 -2.12
N ALA A 77 4.16 0.79 -1.94
CA ALA A 77 3.18 0.13 -1.10
C ALA A 77 2.63 -1.13 -1.78
N GLU A 78 2.67 -2.25 -1.06
CA GLU A 78 2.06 -3.52 -1.45
C GLU A 78 0.63 -3.65 -0.88
N GLU A 79 -0.02 -4.80 -1.10
CA GLU A 79 -1.40 -5.03 -0.65
C GLU A 79 -1.57 -4.94 0.88
N SER A 80 -0.58 -5.38 1.65
CA SER A 80 -0.63 -5.42 3.12
C SER A 80 0.65 -4.89 3.79
N THR A 81 1.50 -4.19 3.03
CA THR A 81 2.82 -3.72 3.49
C THR A 81 3.01 -2.27 3.10
N ALA A 82 3.32 -1.42 4.09
CA ALA A 82 3.73 -0.03 3.90
C ALA A 82 5.26 0.07 4.08
N MET A 83 5.95 0.70 3.13
CA MET A 83 7.42 0.78 3.07
C MET A 83 7.86 1.92 2.14
N GLY A 84 9.10 2.39 2.22
CA GLY A 84 9.62 3.38 1.28
C GLY A 84 8.81 4.68 1.28
N PHE A 85 8.39 5.14 2.46
CA PHE A 85 7.47 6.28 2.66
C PHE A 85 6.05 6.09 2.09
N CYS A 86 5.72 4.91 1.54
CA CYS A 86 4.47 4.64 0.85
C CYS A 86 3.50 3.84 1.73
N PHE A 87 2.27 4.34 1.85
CA PHE A 87 1.19 3.66 2.58
C PHE A 87 0.16 3.04 1.65
N PHE A 88 -0.30 3.80 0.66
CA PHE A 88 -1.24 3.35 -0.37
C PHE A 88 -0.70 3.68 -1.75
N ASN A 89 -0.83 2.73 -2.68
CA ASN A 89 -0.44 2.94 -4.05
C ASN A 89 -1.54 3.72 -4.81
N SER A 90 -1.48 5.05 -4.73
CA SER A 90 -2.45 5.96 -5.37
C SER A 90 -2.63 5.67 -6.87
N VAL A 91 -1.56 5.34 -7.58
CA VAL A 91 -1.60 5.05 -9.03
C VAL A 91 -2.33 3.73 -9.30
N ALA A 92 -1.99 2.66 -8.58
CA ALA A 92 -2.65 1.36 -8.71
C ALA A 92 -4.13 1.43 -8.32
N ILE A 93 -4.47 2.14 -7.23
CA ILE A 93 -5.86 2.36 -6.80
C ILE A 93 -6.64 3.10 -7.88
N SER A 94 -6.07 4.17 -8.44
CA SER A 94 -6.73 4.96 -9.50
C SER A 94 -6.95 4.12 -10.76
N ALA A 95 -5.95 3.36 -11.20
CA ALA A 95 -6.06 2.48 -12.35
C ALA A 95 -7.17 1.42 -12.16
N LYS A 96 -7.20 0.77 -10.99
CA LYS A 96 -8.21 -0.24 -10.66
C LYS A 96 -9.63 0.36 -10.65
N LEU A 97 -9.79 1.55 -10.08
CA LEU A 97 -11.09 2.23 -10.04
C LEU A 97 -11.55 2.71 -11.42
N LEU A 98 -10.64 3.17 -12.28
CA LEU A 98 -10.96 3.49 -13.67
C LEU A 98 -11.41 2.26 -14.45
N GLN A 99 -10.74 1.12 -14.29
CA GLN A 99 -11.17 -0.16 -14.90
C GLN A 99 -12.56 -0.57 -14.41
N GLN A 100 -12.82 -0.47 -13.10
CA GLN A 100 -14.09 -0.89 -12.50
C GLN A 100 -15.27 0.02 -12.85
N ARG A 101 -15.06 1.34 -12.92
CA ARG A 101 -16.17 2.31 -13.07
C ARG A 101 -16.38 2.83 -14.48
N LEU A 102 -15.32 2.90 -15.29
CA LEU A 102 -15.38 3.42 -16.65
C LEU A 102 -15.09 2.35 -17.72
N SER A 103 -14.92 1.08 -17.31
CA SER A 103 -14.66 -0.05 -18.22
C SER A 103 -13.46 0.18 -19.14
N VAL A 104 -12.43 0.88 -18.65
CA VAL A 104 -11.21 1.17 -19.41
C VAL A 104 -10.50 -0.15 -19.73
N GLY A 105 -10.43 -0.51 -21.02
CA GLY A 105 -9.90 -1.81 -21.44
C GLY A 105 -8.41 -2.01 -21.20
N ARG A 106 -7.60 -0.93 -21.32
CA ARG A 106 -6.15 -0.97 -21.11
C ARG A 106 -5.65 0.33 -20.49
N ILE A 107 -4.77 0.22 -19.50
CA ILE A 107 -4.10 1.34 -18.83
C ILE A 107 -2.60 1.10 -18.90
N LEU A 108 -1.84 2.10 -19.34
CA LEU A 108 -0.38 2.12 -19.29
C LEU A 108 0.06 2.93 -18.08
N ILE A 109 0.83 2.30 -17.18
CA ILE A 109 1.50 2.98 -16.07
C ILE A 109 2.99 3.04 -16.40
N VAL A 110 3.57 4.24 -16.41
CA VAL A 110 5.00 4.46 -16.60
C VAL A 110 5.56 5.03 -15.30
N ASP A 111 6.51 4.32 -14.70
CA ASP A 111 7.27 4.79 -13.54
C ASP A 111 8.71 5.04 -13.97
N TRP A 112 9.11 6.31 -14.00
CA TRP A 112 10.45 6.74 -14.42
C TRP A 112 11.43 6.90 -13.25
N VAL A 113 10.98 6.66 -12.00
CA VAL A 113 11.84 6.76 -10.82
C VAL A 113 12.58 5.43 -10.64
N ARG A 114 13.89 5.54 -10.44
CA ARG A 114 14.78 4.39 -10.27
C ARG A 114 14.37 3.61 -9.01
N TRP A 115 14.33 2.27 -9.13
CA TRP A 115 14.37 1.32 -8.03
C TRP A 115 15.55 1.67 -7.09
N GLY A 116 15.27 2.40 -6.01
CA GLY A 116 16.23 2.64 -4.95
C GLY A 116 16.20 1.45 -4.00
N ARG A 117 17.11 0.47 -4.17
CA ARG A 117 17.42 -0.44 -3.06
C ARG A 117 18.03 0.41 -1.95
N GLY A 118 17.32 0.55 -0.84
CA GLY A 118 17.86 1.05 0.42
C GLY A 118 18.50 -0.05 1.25
N ASP A 119 19.13 -1.05 0.63
CA ASP A 119 19.64 -2.21 1.37
C ASP A 119 21.15 -2.44 1.13
N PRO A 120 22.02 -2.22 2.14
CA PRO A 120 23.41 -2.67 2.12
C PRO A 120 23.54 -4.19 2.32
N THR A 121 22.47 -4.91 2.65
CA THR A 121 22.49 -6.36 2.89
C THR A 121 21.76 -7.10 1.79
N GLY A 122 22.50 -7.51 0.75
CA GLY A 122 21.97 -8.33 -0.33
C GLY A 122 21.53 -9.72 0.13
N LEU A 123 20.32 -9.85 0.66
CA LEU A 123 19.60 -11.11 0.73
C LEU A 123 18.29 -10.97 -0.03
N GLY A 124 18.29 -11.44 -1.27
CA GLY A 124 17.05 -11.69 -1.98
C GLY A 124 16.35 -12.86 -1.30
N ASP A 125 15.27 -12.59 -0.57
CA ASP A 125 14.36 -13.65 -0.16
C ASP A 125 13.61 -14.13 -1.42
N PRO A 126 13.74 -15.41 -1.82
CA PRO A 126 12.95 -15.95 -2.90
C PRO A 126 11.51 -16.14 -2.40
N VAL A 127 10.59 -15.43 -3.04
CA VAL A 127 9.16 -15.71 -2.96
C VAL A 127 8.89 -17.18 -3.35
N GLY A 128 8.31 -17.93 -2.42
CA GLY A 128 7.38 -19.02 -2.72
C GLY A 128 7.97 -20.38 -3.11
N GLY A 129 8.14 -21.26 -2.13
CA GLY A 129 8.23 -22.71 -2.31
C GLY A 129 7.27 -23.43 -1.37
N ARG A 130 6.12 -23.89 -1.86
CA ARG A 130 5.31 -24.89 -1.18
C ARG A 130 6.06 -26.23 -1.19
N GLY A 131 6.17 -26.87 -0.04
CA GLY A 131 6.49 -28.29 0.15
C GLY A 131 6.39 -28.56 1.65
N GLY A 132 5.60 -29.49 2.18
CA GLY A 132 5.12 -30.74 1.62
C GLY A 132 5.76 -31.93 2.35
N GLY A 133 5.51 -32.06 3.66
CA GLY A 133 5.80 -33.26 4.49
C GLY A 133 7.28 -33.68 4.62
N PRO A 134 7.59 -34.75 5.39
CA PRO A 134 6.72 -35.60 6.21
C PRO A 134 6.60 -35.19 7.69
#